data_AF-A0A323UED1-F1
#
_entry.id   AF-A0A323UED1-F1
#
_cell.length_a   1.000
_cell.length_b   1.000
_cell.length_c   1.000
_cell.angle_alpha   90.00
_cell.angle_beta   90.00
_cell.angle_gamma   90.00
#
_symmetry.space_group_name_H-M   'P 1'
#
loop_
_entity.id
_entity.type
_entity.pdbx_description
1 polymer ?
#
loop_
_entity_poly.entity_id
_entity_poly.type
_entity_poly.pdbx_seq_one_letter_code
_entity_poly.pdbx_strand_id
1 'polypeptide(L)'
;MVPERILHDRLAFLAYFPAEQRSTGANLLLEAVRAGCSEPHQVVGFALERANRRHWSEAAHTLRLLAELDPEALLAGARWALWWEALPWAERQRLKAERATEALERHMQELPPTEKQLAYLHRLGHRGPVPISRLEASRLIDALLKGVNRAS
;
A
#
# COMPACT_ATOMS: atom_id res chain seq x y z
N MET A 1 13.85 2.02 5.05
CA MET A 1 13.30 0.65 5.08
C MET A 1 12.25 0.58 6.19
N VAL A 2 11.05 0.06 5.90
CA VAL A 2 9.99 -0.09 6.92
C VAL A 2 10.38 -1.23 7.86
N PRO A 3 10.35 -1.05 9.20
CA PRO A 3 10.60 -2.15 10.12
C PRO A 3 9.55 -3.27 9.92
N GLU A 4 9.99 -4.53 9.88
CA GLU A 4 9.11 -5.68 9.64
C GLU A 4 7.93 -5.73 10.60
N ARG A 5 8.18 -5.50 11.89
CA ARG A 5 7.14 -5.40 12.92
C ARG A 5 6.08 -4.35 12.59
N ILE A 6 6.46 -3.20 12.03
CA ILE A 6 5.52 -2.13 11.68
C ILE A 6 4.70 -2.48 10.44
N LEU A 7 5.29 -3.21 9.49
CA LEU A 7 4.54 -3.76 8.36
C LEU A 7 3.52 -4.78 8.84
N HIS A 8 3.91 -5.69 9.73
CA HIS A 8 3.03 -6.67 10.34
C HIS A 8 1.89 -6.00 11.11
N ASP A 9 2.21 -5.02 11.97
CA ASP A 9 1.23 -4.26 12.75
C ASP A 9 0.16 -3.60 11.85
N ARG A 10 0.59 -3.01 10.72
CA ARG A 10 -0.31 -2.44 9.72
C ARG A 10 -1.21 -3.49 9.07
N LEU A 11 -0.64 -4.64 8.70
CA LEU A 11 -1.37 -5.70 8.01
C LEU A 11 -2.38 -6.38 8.93
N ALA A 12 -2.00 -6.64 10.19
CA ALA A 12 -2.89 -7.18 11.22
C ALA A 12 -4.13 -6.30 11.40
N PHE A 13 -3.95 -4.98 11.50
CA PHE A 13 -5.06 -4.03 11.59
C PHE A 13 -5.92 -3.99 10.31
N LEU A 14 -5.30 -3.84 9.14
CA LEU A 14 -6.03 -3.65 7.87
C LEU A 14 -6.74 -4.91 7.35
N ALA A 15 -6.40 -6.10 7.88
CA ALA A 15 -7.04 -7.36 7.52
C ALA A 15 -8.55 -7.38 7.87
N TYR A 16 -8.97 -6.62 8.89
CA TYR A 16 -10.37 -6.52 9.31
C TYR A 16 -11.22 -5.62 8.41
N PHE A 17 -10.60 -4.84 7.52
CA PHE A 17 -11.29 -3.88 6.67
C PHE A 17 -11.39 -4.38 5.22
N PRO A 18 -12.58 -4.31 4.60
CA PRO A 18 -12.74 -4.36 3.15
C PRO A 18 -11.82 -3.35 2.45
N ALA A 19 -11.39 -3.67 1.22
CA ALA A 19 -10.36 -2.92 0.52
C ALA A 19 -10.69 -1.41 0.39
N GLU A 20 -11.95 -1.12 0.10
CA GLU A 20 -12.56 0.20 -0.04
C GLU A 20 -12.62 0.99 1.28
N GLN A 21 -12.65 0.30 2.42
CA GLN A 21 -12.72 0.91 3.76
C GLN A 21 -11.35 1.11 4.42
N ARG A 22 -10.31 0.40 3.96
CA ARG A 22 -8.95 0.43 4.57
C ARG A 22 -8.38 1.83 4.70
N SER A 23 -8.62 2.70 3.72
CA SER A 23 -8.17 4.11 3.77
C SER A 23 -8.87 4.87 4.89
N THR A 24 -10.20 4.73 4.99
CA THR A 24 -11.01 5.36 6.04
C THR A 24 -10.64 4.84 7.43
N GLY A 25 -10.49 3.52 7.59
CA GLY A 25 -10.06 2.89 8.85
C GLY A 25 -8.68 3.37 9.31
N ALA A 26 -7.70 3.40 8.39
CA ALA A 26 -6.37 3.94 8.68
C ALA A 26 -6.41 5.43 9.08
N ASN A 27 -7.22 6.23 8.39
CA ASN A 27 -7.33 7.66 8.68
C ASN A 27 -7.92 7.94 10.06
N LEU A 28 -8.79 7.09 10.61
CA LEU A 28 -9.29 7.26 11.98
C LEU A 28 -8.17 7.23 13.02
N LEU A 29 -7.17 6.35 12.84
CA LEU A 29 -5.99 6.28 13.71
C LEU A 29 -5.03 7.44 13.46
N LEU A 30 -4.79 7.79 12.19
CA LEU A 30 -3.90 8.91 11.82
C LEU A 30 -4.46 10.28 12.28
N GLU A 31 -5.77 10.46 12.25
CA GLU A 31 -6.45 11.65 12.81
C GLU A 31 -6.12 11.83 14.29
N ALA A 32 -6.08 10.75 15.08
CA ALA A 32 -5.73 10.81 16.50
C ALA A 32 -4.28 11.27 16.74
N VAL A 33 -3.34 10.72 15.98
CA VAL A 33 -1.92 11.13 16.08
C VAL A 33 -1.74 12.60 15.69
N ARG A 34 -2.42 13.04 14.63
CA ARG A 34 -2.43 14.47 14.21
C ARG A 34 -3.11 15.39 15.23
N ALA A 35 -4.01 14.84 16.05
CA ALA A 35 -4.64 15.55 17.17
C ALA A 35 -3.75 15.60 18.42
N GLY A 36 -2.56 15.00 18.40
CA GLY A 36 -1.56 15.06 19.47
C GLY A 36 -1.44 13.81 20.34
N CYS A 37 -2.16 12.73 20.03
CA CYS A 37 -1.96 11.46 20.74
C CYS A 37 -0.55 10.90 20.45
N SER A 38 0.18 10.52 21.50
CA SER A 38 1.56 10.04 21.40
C SER A 38 1.73 8.58 21.84
N GLU A 39 0.73 7.99 22.49
CA GLU A 39 0.77 6.61 22.97
C GLU A 39 -0.32 5.74 22.29
N PRO A 40 -0.07 4.43 22.06
CA PRO A 40 -1.02 3.58 21.33
C PRO A 40 -2.43 3.57 21.91
N HIS A 41 -2.58 3.48 23.23
CA HIS A 41 -3.90 3.46 23.86
C HIS A 41 -4.64 4.81 23.75
N GLN A 42 -3.92 5.94 23.72
CA GLN A 42 -4.51 7.26 23.50
C GLN A 42 -5.08 7.36 22.07
N VAL A 43 -4.30 6.88 21.08
CA VAL A 43 -4.73 6.81 19.68
C VAL A 43 -6.00 5.96 19.55
N VAL A 44 -6.04 4.79 20.19
CA VAL A 44 -7.20 3.90 20.20
C VAL A 44 -8.42 4.57 20.83
N GLY A 45 -8.27 5.15 22.02
CA GLY A 45 -9.37 5.83 22.72
C GLY A 45 -9.97 6.97 21.89
N PHE A 46 -9.11 7.82 21.31
CA PHE A 46 -9.56 8.92 20.44
C PHE A 46 -10.25 8.40 19.18
N ALA A 47 -9.69 7.38 18.53
CA ALA A 47 -10.26 6.81 17.31
C ALA A 47 -11.64 6.18 17.57
N LEU A 48 -11.83 5.51 18.71
CA LEU A 48 -13.11 4.94 19.11
C LEU A 48 -14.14 6.02 19.44
N GLU A 49 -13.74 7.10 20.11
CA GLU A 49 -14.62 8.25 20.34
C GLU A 49 -15.10 8.87 19.02
N ARG A 50 -14.18 9.08 18.07
CA ARG A 50 -14.49 9.53 16.71
C ARG A 50 -15.39 8.55 15.97
N ALA A 51 -15.13 7.25 16.08
CA ALA A 51 -15.93 6.21 15.44
C ALA A 51 -17.37 6.19 15.96
N ASN A 52 -17.58 6.39 17.27
CA ASN A 52 -18.91 6.50 17.87
C ASN A 52 -19.69 7.70 17.30
N ARG A 53 -19.01 8.84 17.06
CA ARG A 53 -19.63 10.02 16.44
C ARG A 53 -19.96 9.81 14.96
N ARG A 54 -19.24 8.92 14.27
CA ARG A 54 -19.42 8.57 12.85
C ARG A 54 -20.15 7.23 12.68
N HIS A 55 -21.21 6.99 13.45
CA HIS A 55 -21.90 5.70 13.52
C HIS A 55 -22.44 5.18 12.16
N TRP A 56 -22.68 6.05 11.18
CA TRP A 56 -23.08 5.71 9.81
C TRP A 56 -21.93 5.21 8.93
N SER A 57 -20.67 5.32 9.37
CA SER A 57 -19.52 4.84 8.61
C SER A 57 -19.26 3.37 8.88
N GLU A 58 -19.25 2.54 7.84
CA GLU A 58 -18.92 1.12 7.95
C GLU A 58 -17.52 0.90 8.53
N ALA A 59 -16.53 1.69 8.12
CA ALA A 59 -15.19 1.64 8.71
C ALA A 59 -15.19 1.98 10.21
N ALA A 60 -16.04 2.93 10.65
CA ALA A 60 -16.21 3.24 12.07
C ALA A 60 -16.93 2.10 12.82
N HIS A 61 -17.84 1.38 12.16
CA HIS A 61 -18.43 0.18 12.72
C HIS A 61 -17.40 -0.94 12.89
N THR A 62 -16.62 -1.25 11.85
CA THR A 62 -15.53 -2.23 11.90
C THR A 62 -14.52 -1.90 13.00
N LEU A 63 -14.15 -0.62 13.16
CA LEU A 63 -13.20 -0.20 14.20
C LEU A 63 -13.77 -0.43 15.62
N ARG A 64 -15.08 -0.24 15.83
CA ARG A 64 -15.74 -0.54 17.12
C ARG A 64 -15.81 -2.04 17.38
N LEU A 65 -16.20 -2.84 16.38
CA LEU A 65 -16.18 -4.30 16.48
C LEU A 65 -14.77 -4.82 16.80
N LEU A 66 -13.75 -4.25 16.16
CA LEU A 66 -12.37 -4.64 16.38
C LEU A 66 -11.93 -4.42 17.83
N ALA A 67 -12.40 -3.36 18.48
CA ALA A 67 -12.10 -3.11 19.89
C ALA A 67 -12.66 -4.17 20.85
N GLU A 68 -13.67 -4.94 20.43
CA GLU A 68 -14.23 -6.04 21.20
C GLU A 68 -13.60 -7.39 20.81
N LEU A 69 -13.35 -7.61 19.52
CA LEU A 69 -12.91 -8.89 18.97
C LEU A 69 -11.39 -9.10 19.06
N ASP A 70 -10.61 -8.06 18.74
CA ASP A 70 -9.15 -8.10 18.76
C ASP A 70 -8.58 -6.71 19.11
N PRO A 71 -8.55 -6.38 20.41
CA PRO A 71 -7.96 -5.12 20.88
C PRO A 71 -6.48 -4.98 20.51
N GLU A 72 -5.75 -6.09 20.38
CA GLU A 72 -4.32 -6.06 20.03
C GLU A 72 -4.11 -5.67 18.58
N ALA A 73 -4.95 -6.13 17.64
CA ALA A 73 -4.92 -5.66 16.25
C ALA A 73 -5.20 -4.16 16.15
N LEU A 74 -6.06 -3.61 17.02
CA LEU A 74 -6.31 -2.16 17.08
C LEU A 74 -5.10 -1.39 17.64
N LEU A 75 -4.45 -1.91 18.68
CA LEU A 75 -3.20 -1.37 19.22
C LEU A 75 -2.05 -1.47 18.21
N ALA A 76 -1.99 -2.54 17.42
CA ALA A 76 -1.06 -2.71 16.32
C ALA A 76 -1.24 -1.62 15.25
N GLY A 77 -2.50 -1.37 14.85
CA GLY A 77 -2.83 -0.26 13.98
C GLY A 77 -2.34 1.09 14.54
N ALA A 78 -2.53 1.33 15.84
CA ALA A 78 -2.08 2.55 16.50
C ALA A 78 -0.55 2.71 16.51
N ARG A 79 0.21 1.64 16.77
CA ARG A 79 1.68 1.64 16.68
C ARG A 79 2.16 1.98 15.26
N TRP A 80 1.52 1.40 14.25
CA TRP A 80 1.80 1.75 12.86
C TRP A 80 1.49 3.23 12.57
N ALA A 81 0.36 3.75 13.04
CA ALA A 81 -0.03 5.14 12.81
C ALA A 81 0.96 6.13 13.44
N LEU A 82 1.40 5.86 14.68
CA LEU A 82 2.41 6.65 15.39
C LEU A 82 3.75 6.63 14.63
N TRP A 83 4.22 5.46 14.23
CA TRP A 83 5.43 5.35 13.41
C TRP A 83 5.29 6.13 12.10
N TRP A 84 4.15 6.01 11.42
CA TRP A 84 3.92 6.66 10.13
C TRP A 84 3.96 8.19 10.22
N GLU A 85 3.31 8.78 11.22
CA GLU A 85 3.29 10.23 11.39
C GLU A 85 4.62 10.78 11.95
N ALA A 86 5.42 9.96 12.65
CA ALA A 86 6.76 10.32 13.08
C ALA A 86 7.77 10.44 11.92
N LEU A 87 7.45 9.91 10.74
CA LEU A 87 8.35 9.97 9.58
C LEU A 87 8.46 11.40 9.00
N PRO A 88 9.69 11.85 8.66
CA PRO A 88 9.88 13.05 7.87
C PRO A 88 9.06 13.00 6.58
N TRP A 89 8.61 14.17 6.10
CA TRP A 89 7.78 14.24 4.89
C TRP A 89 8.44 13.56 3.68
N ALA A 90 9.74 13.81 3.45
CA ALA A 90 10.49 13.20 2.36
C ALA A 90 10.48 11.66 2.42
N GLU A 91 10.63 11.10 3.63
CA GLU A 91 10.60 9.65 3.85
C GLU A 91 9.20 9.08 3.58
N ARG A 92 8.14 9.77 4.01
CA ARG A 92 6.76 9.37 3.69
C ARG A 92 6.50 9.38 2.19
N GLN A 93 7.00 10.37 1.45
CA GLN A 93 6.85 10.42 -0.01
C GLN A 93 7.61 9.28 -0.69
N ARG A 94 8.85 9.00 -0.25
CA ARG A 94 9.63 7.87 -0.76
C ARG A 94 8.87 6.55 -0.60
N LEU A 95 8.39 6.26 0.61
CA LEU A 95 7.65 5.03 0.88
C LEU A 95 6.32 4.93 0.11
N LYS A 96 5.64 6.06 -0.13
CA LYS A 96 4.44 6.07 -1.00
C LYS A 96 4.80 5.73 -2.45
N ALA A 97 5.87 6.32 -2.97
CA ALA A 97 6.34 6.07 -4.32
C ALA A 97 6.75 4.60 -4.51
N GLU A 98 7.56 4.04 -3.60
CA GLU A 98 7.97 2.63 -3.63
C GLU A 98 6.76 1.69 -3.67
N ARG A 99 5.76 1.90 -2.79
CA ARG A 99 4.53 1.08 -2.78
C ARG A 99 3.70 1.25 -4.05
N ALA A 100 3.64 2.46 -4.61
CA ALA A 100 2.93 2.70 -5.87
C ALA A 100 3.60 1.95 -7.03
N THR A 101 4.93 1.93 -7.07
CA THR A 101 5.69 1.14 -8.04
C THR A 101 5.41 -0.36 -7.87
N GLU A 102 5.48 -0.90 -6.66
CA GLU A 102 5.18 -2.33 -6.40
C GLU A 102 3.73 -2.71 -6.77
N ALA A 103 2.77 -1.82 -6.52
CA ALA A 103 1.37 -2.06 -6.88
C ALA A 103 1.18 -2.04 -8.41
N LEU A 104 1.84 -1.10 -9.10
CA LEU A 104 1.83 -1.02 -10.55
C LEU A 104 2.49 -2.26 -11.16
N GLU A 105 3.65 -2.68 -10.67
CA GLU A 105 4.32 -3.89 -11.15
C GLU A 105 3.45 -5.14 -10.97
N ARG A 106 2.84 -5.32 -9.79
CA ARG A 106 1.89 -6.43 -9.56
C ARG A 106 0.72 -6.40 -10.53
N HIS A 107 0.10 -5.23 -10.70
CA HIS A 107 -0.99 -5.07 -11.65
C HIS A 107 -0.56 -5.38 -13.10
N MET A 108 0.62 -4.93 -13.51
CA MET A 108 1.19 -5.23 -14.82
C MET A 108 1.55 -6.71 -15.00
N GLN A 109 1.88 -7.41 -13.91
CA GLN A 109 2.15 -8.84 -13.94
C GLN A 109 0.87 -9.67 -14.16
N GLU A 110 -0.27 -9.21 -13.66
CA GLU A 110 -1.56 -9.89 -13.78
C GLU A 110 -2.22 -9.71 -15.16
N LEU A 111 -1.84 -8.66 -15.89
CA LEU A 111 -2.45 -8.34 -17.17
C LEU A 111 -1.65 -8.92 -18.34
N PRO A 112 -2.31 -9.45 -19.38
CA PRO A 112 -1.63 -9.89 -20.60
C PRO A 112 -0.98 -8.69 -21.32
N PRO A 113 0.13 -8.91 -22.06
CA PRO A 113 0.77 -7.89 -22.86
C PRO A 113 -0.23 -7.21 -23.80
N THR A 114 -0.06 -5.91 -23.99
CA THR A 114 -0.87 -5.18 -24.98
C THR A 114 -0.39 -5.47 -26.40
N GLU A 115 -1.28 -5.37 -27.39
CA GLU A 115 -0.93 -5.50 -28.81
C GLU A 115 0.21 -4.55 -29.21
N LYS A 116 0.21 -3.33 -28.66
CA LYS A 116 1.28 -2.34 -28.90
C LYS A 116 2.64 -2.82 -28.38
N GLN A 117 2.68 -3.42 -27.18
CA GLN A 117 3.92 -3.97 -26.63
C GLN A 117 4.43 -5.15 -27.47
N LEU A 118 3.54 -6.05 -27.91
CA LEU A 118 3.90 -7.18 -28.76
C LEU A 118 4.42 -6.72 -30.13
N ALA A 119 3.72 -5.78 -30.77
CA ALA A 119 4.15 -5.20 -32.04
C ALA A 119 5.50 -4.48 -31.91
N TYR A 120 5.73 -3.79 -30.80
CA TYR A 120 6.99 -3.10 -30.55
C TYR A 120 8.15 -4.07 -30.29
N LEU A 121 7.94 -5.14 -29.53
CA LEU A 121 8.91 -6.22 -29.36
C LEU A 121 9.30 -6.86 -30.70
N HIS A 122 8.31 -7.11 -31.57
CA HIS A 122 8.57 -7.62 -32.91
C HIS A 122 9.44 -6.65 -33.74
N ARG A 123 9.13 -5.35 -33.69
CA ARG A 123 9.93 -4.30 -34.35
C ARG A 123 11.36 -4.20 -33.79
N LEU A 124 11.54 -4.42 -32.49
CA LEU A 124 12.86 -4.47 -31.84
C LEU A 124 13.62 -5.77 -32.12
N GLY A 125 13.06 -6.69 -32.91
CA GLY A 125 13.72 -7.93 -33.31
C GLY A 125 13.71 -9.00 -32.22
N HIS A 126 12.81 -8.93 -31.23
CA HIS A 126 12.66 -10.00 -30.24
C HIS A 126 12.32 -11.33 -30.93
N ARG A 127 13.08 -12.39 -30.61
CA ARG A 127 12.90 -13.76 -31.14
C ARG A 127 12.67 -14.79 -30.03
N GLY A 128 12.66 -14.37 -28.77
CA GLY A 128 12.42 -15.24 -27.63
C GLY A 128 10.92 -15.56 -27.43
N PRO A 129 10.58 -16.25 -26.33
CA PRO A 129 9.20 -16.51 -25.95
C PRO A 129 8.37 -15.21 -25.90
N VAL A 130 7.09 -15.34 -26.24
CA VAL A 130 6.12 -14.25 -26.08
C VAL A 130 5.94 -14.00 -24.58
N PRO A 131 6.09 -12.75 -24.09
CA PRO A 131 5.87 -12.45 -22.68
C PRO A 131 4.44 -12.80 -22.27
N ILE A 132 4.25 -13.29 -21.05
CA ILE A 132 2.92 -13.64 -20.56
C ILE A 132 2.24 -12.49 -19.83
N SER A 133 3.00 -11.44 -19.46
CA SER A 133 2.48 -10.27 -18.77
C SER A 133 2.94 -8.94 -19.37
N ARG A 134 2.23 -7.85 -19.06
CA ARG A 134 2.66 -6.49 -19.42
C ARG A 134 3.99 -6.14 -18.77
N LEU A 135 4.25 -6.62 -17.55
CA LEU A 135 5.50 -6.37 -16.84
C LEU A 135 6.68 -7.03 -17.55
N GLU A 136 6.55 -8.29 -17.95
CA GLU A 136 7.57 -8.99 -18.73
C GLU A 136 7.81 -8.32 -20.08
N ALA A 137 6.74 -7.94 -20.77
CA ALA A 137 6.85 -7.25 -22.05
C ALA A 137 7.62 -5.92 -21.93
N SER A 138 7.31 -5.10 -20.92
CA SER A 138 8.03 -3.86 -20.65
C SER A 138 9.50 -4.10 -20.30
N ARG A 139 9.80 -5.10 -19.45
CA ARG A 139 11.19 -5.44 -19.07
C ARG A 139 12.02 -5.90 -20.28
N LEU A 140 11.42 -6.67 -21.19
CA LEU A 140 12.07 -7.08 -22.44
C LEU A 140 12.36 -5.89 -23.35
N ILE A 141 11.40 -4.98 -23.51
CA ILE A 141 11.57 -3.74 -24.29
C ILE A 141 12.74 -2.92 -23.72
N ASP A 142 12.76 -2.69 -22.41
CA ASP A 142 13.81 -1.91 -21.75
C ASP A 142 15.20 -2.55 -21.91
N ALA A 143 15.29 -3.87 -21.81
CA ALA A 143 16.53 -4.61 -22.00
C ALA A 143 17.07 -4.47 -23.44
N LEU A 144 16.19 -4.59 -24.43
CA LEU A 144 16.55 -4.43 -25.85
C LEU A 144 17.00 -3.00 -26.15
N LEU A 145 16.31 -1.98 -25.63
CA LEU A 145 16.70 -0.58 -25.81
C LEU A 145 18.06 -0.26 -25.16
N LYS A 146 18.33 -0.79 -23.96
CA LYS A 146 19.64 -0.65 -23.30
C LYS A 146 20.77 -1.35 -24.05
N GLY A 147 20.48 -2.48 -24.71
CA GLY A 147 21.43 -3.19 -25.56
C GLY A 147 21.76 -2.43 -26.85
N VAL A 148 20.75 -1.83 -27.49
CA VAL A 148 20.90 -1.04 -28.72
C VAL A 148 21.78 0.20 -28.48
N ASN A 149 21.56 0.92 -27.38
CA ASN A 149 22.33 2.11 -27.04
C ASN A 149 23.80 1.85 -26.64
N ARG A 150 24.22 0.60 -26.40
CA ARG A 150 25.61 0.24 -26.10
C ARG A 150 26.39 -0.22 -27.33
N ALA A 151 25.71 -0.49 -28.44
CA ALA A 151 26.29 -0.95 -29.70
C ALA A 151 26.40 0.16 -30.76
N SER A 152 26.11 1.42 -30.37
CA SER A 152 26.26 2.64 -31.18
C SER A 152 27.40 3.48 -30.62
#